data_AF-A0A840NN75-F1
#
_entry.id   AF-A0A840NN75-F1
#
_cell.length_a   1.000
_cell.length_b   1.000
_cell.length_c   1.000
_cell.angle_alpha   90.00
_cell.angle_beta   90.00
_cell.angle_gamma   90.00
#
_symmetry.space_group_name_H-M   'P 1'
#
loop_
_entity.id
_entity.type
_entity.pdbx_description
1 polymer ?
#
loop_
_entity_poly.entity_id
_entity_poly.type
_entity_poly.pdbx_seq_one_letter_code
_entity_poly.pdbx_strand_id
1 'polypeptide(L)'
;MKRVVLAVALFSVFSVLSPVTASALPVGTGWGSKRDAIVEKIITQNGLGTREKQILNKIVVPERNNLFSYKADRFQIQEKYRSILLALGLHNACRNLDPREYSGQQWMSCSIN
;
A
#
# COMPACT_ATOMS: atom_id res chain seq x y z
N MET A 1 -29.11 -54.53 8.32
CA MET A 1 -29.24 -53.06 8.19
C MET A 1 -27.95 -52.42 8.70
N LYS A 2 -27.04 -52.02 7.79
CA LYS A 2 -25.72 -51.47 8.15
C LYS A 2 -25.78 -49.94 8.09
N ARG A 3 -25.60 -49.27 9.23
CA ARG A 3 -25.45 -47.81 9.31
C ARG A 3 -23.96 -47.50 9.18
N VAL A 4 -23.57 -46.90 8.06
CA VAL A 4 -22.25 -46.30 7.90
C VAL A 4 -22.36 -44.86 8.38
N VAL A 5 -21.80 -44.58 9.55
CA VAL A 5 -21.69 -43.21 10.09
C VAL A 5 -20.39 -42.63 9.56
N LEU A 6 -20.49 -41.74 8.58
CA LEU A 6 -19.37 -40.99 8.04
C LEU A 6 -19.02 -39.87 9.04
N ALA A 7 -18.07 -40.14 9.93
CA ALA A 7 -17.49 -39.11 10.80
C ALA A 7 -16.49 -38.30 9.96
N VAL A 8 -16.90 -37.13 9.48
CA VAL A 8 -15.99 -36.15 8.88
C VAL A 8 -15.15 -35.58 10.01
N ALA A 9 -13.89 -36.01 10.08
CA ALA A 9 -12.90 -35.42 10.96
C ALA A 9 -12.67 -33.96 10.56
N LEU A 10 -13.04 -33.05 11.47
CA LEU A 10 -12.75 -31.62 11.39
C LEU A 10 -11.23 -31.43 11.37
N PHE A 11 -10.71 -30.85 10.29
CA PHE A 11 -9.33 -30.41 10.18
C PHE A 11 -9.04 -29.31 11.20
N SER A 12 -8.44 -29.68 12.32
CA SER A 12 -7.82 -28.77 13.28
C SER A 12 -6.30 -28.84 13.14
N VAL A 13 -5.75 -28.12 12.15
CA VAL A 13 -4.34 -27.70 12.20
C VAL A 13 -4.25 -26.26 11.74
N PHE A 14 -4.66 -25.35 12.62
CA PHE A 14 -4.15 -23.98 12.59
C PHE A 14 -2.65 -24.06 12.89
N SER A 15 -1.82 -23.89 11.87
CA SER A 15 -0.39 -23.72 12.05
C SER A 15 0.08 -22.58 11.16
N VAL A 16 0.11 -21.40 11.78
CA VAL A 16 1.06 -20.30 11.54
C VAL A 16 1.32 -19.97 10.07
N LEU A 17 0.28 -19.58 9.35
CA LEU A 17 0.48 -18.67 8.22
C LEU A 17 0.78 -17.30 8.82
N SER A 18 2.07 -17.00 8.97
CA SER A 18 2.54 -15.61 9.01
C SER A 18 1.69 -14.85 8.00
N PRO A 19 1.04 -13.72 8.35
CA PRO A 19 0.35 -12.95 7.34
C PRO A 19 1.45 -12.52 6.38
N VAL A 20 1.56 -13.26 5.27
CA VAL A 20 2.22 -12.79 4.08
C VAL A 20 1.38 -11.57 3.78
N THR A 21 1.88 -10.42 4.20
CA THR A 21 1.49 -9.11 3.72
C THR A 21 1.95 -9.08 2.27
N ALA A 22 1.37 -9.98 1.46
CA ALA A 22 1.10 -9.71 0.08
C ALA A 22 0.46 -8.34 0.13
N SER A 23 1.17 -7.35 -0.40
CA SER A 23 0.70 -5.99 -0.54
C SER A 23 -0.42 -5.99 -1.58
N ALA A 24 -1.47 -6.78 -1.35
CA ALA A 24 -2.74 -6.63 -1.98
C ALA A 24 -3.22 -5.26 -1.54
N LEU A 25 -3.15 -4.31 -2.49
CA LEU A 25 -3.87 -3.06 -2.41
C LEU A 25 -5.28 -3.43 -1.92
N PRO A 26 -5.70 -2.92 -0.74
CA PRO A 26 -6.91 -3.40 -0.12
C PRO A 26 -8.06 -3.01 -1.06
N VAL A 27 -8.78 -4.01 -1.54
CA VAL A 27 -9.94 -3.84 -2.42
C VAL A 27 -11.08 -3.35 -1.54
N GLY A 28 -11.11 -2.05 -1.27
CA GLY A 28 -12.09 -1.38 -0.43
C GLY A 28 -12.15 0.09 -0.80
N THR A 29 -13.37 0.66 -0.80
CA THR A 29 -13.66 2.04 -1.24
C THR A 29 -12.85 3.11 -0.50
N GLY A 30 -12.35 2.82 0.70
CA GLY A 30 -11.52 3.73 1.50
C GLY A 30 -10.09 3.92 1.02
N TRP A 31 -9.52 2.99 0.24
CA TRP A 31 -8.13 3.14 -0.24
C TRP A 31 -8.02 4.23 -1.31
N GLY A 32 -8.93 4.21 -2.28
CA GLY A 32 -8.96 5.18 -3.37
C GLY A 32 -9.12 6.60 -2.86
N SER A 33 -10.06 6.84 -1.93
CA SER A 33 -10.28 8.18 -1.36
C SER A 33 -9.07 8.71 -0.58
N LYS A 34 -8.34 7.85 0.14
CA LYS A 34 -7.11 8.26 0.86
C LYS A 34 -5.96 8.54 -0.09
N ARG A 35 -5.81 7.75 -1.15
CA ARG A 35 -4.86 8.02 -2.23
C ARG A 35 -5.18 9.35 -2.88
N ASP A 36 -6.43 9.56 -3.27
CA ASP A 36 -6.86 10.76 -3.98
C ASP A 36 -6.61 12.02 -3.14
N ALA A 37 -6.85 11.96 -1.82
CA ALA A 37 -6.55 13.06 -0.90
C ALA A 37 -5.03 13.38 -0.82
N ILE A 38 -4.19 12.34 -0.73
CA ILE A 38 -2.73 12.50 -0.74
C ILE A 38 -2.25 13.11 -2.06
N VAL A 39 -2.73 12.57 -3.18
CA VAL A 39 -2.35 13.05 -4.51
C VAL A 39 -2.80 14.49 -4.70
N GLU A 40 -4.03 14.83 -4.30
CA GLU A 40 -4.53 16.21 -4.37
C GLU A 40 -3.61 17.17 -3.59
N LYS A 41 -3.22 16.80 -2.37
CA LYS A 41 -2.30 17.60 -1.56
C LYS A 41 -0.96 17.84 -2.27
N ILE A 42 -0.37 16.80 -2.85
CA ILE A 42 0.88 16.88 -3.61
C ILE A 42 0.72 17.81 -4.82
N ILE A 43 -0.37 17.67 -5.58
CA ILE A 43 -0.66 18.48 -6.77
C ILE A 43 -0.81 19.95 -6.39
N THR A 44 -1.61 20.26 -5.37
CA THR A 44 -1.86 21.63 -4.91
C THR A 44 -0.59 22.30 -4.39
N GLN A 45 0.22 21.61 -3.58
CA GLN A 45 1.45 22.18 -3.02
C GLN A 45 2.52 22.47 -4.08
N ASN A 46 2.59 21.66 -5.13
CA ASN A 46 3.67 21.72 -6.12
C ASN A 46 3.22 22.35 -7.45
N GLY A 47 1.97 22.82 -7.55
CA GLY A 47 1.45 23.45 -8.77
C GLY A 47 1.43 22.52 -9.99
N LEU A 48 1.17 21.22 -9.76
CA LEU A 48 1.22 20.19 -10.81
C LEU A 48 -0.10 20.10 -11.58
N GLY A 49 -0.04 19.55 -12.80
CA GLY A 49 -1.20 19.44 -13.69
C GLY A 49 -1.93 18.09 -13.63
N THR A 50 -2.92 17.96 -14.52
CA THR A 50 -3.75 16.75 -14.64
C THR A 50 -2.94 15.51 -15.05
N ARG A 51 -1.88 15.69 -15.86
CA ARG A 51 -1.02 14.59 -16.30
C ARG A 51 -0.25 14.01 -15.12
N GLU A 52 0.32 14.86 -14.29
CA GLU A 52 1.08 14.50 -13.10
C GLU A 52 0.17 13.82 -12.08
N LYS A 53 -1.06 14.32 -11.92
CA LYS A 53 -2.09 13.69 -11.07
C LYS A 53 -2.37 12.24 -11.48
N GLN A 54 -2.49 11.97 -12.79
CA GLN A 54 -2.70 10.61 -13.28
C GLN A 54 -1.51 9.68 -13.01
N ILE A 55 -0.28 10.21 -13.09
CA ILE A 55 0.93 9.44 -12.76
C ILE A 55 0.95 9.11 -11.27
N LEU A 56 0.76 10.12 -10.41
CA LEU A 56 0.74 9.96 -8.96
C LEU A 56 -0.33 8.95 -8.51
N ASN A 57 -1.54 9.01 -9.08
CA ASN A 57 -2.62 8.06 -8.78
C ASN A 57 -2.29 6.58 -9.09
N LYS A 58 -1.28 6.32 -9.93
CA LYS A 58 -0.83 4.96 -10.24
C LYS A 58 0.29 4.47 -9.34
N ILE A 59 1.12 5.37 -8.81
CA ILE A 59 2.34 5.00 -8.07
C ILE A 59 2.19 5.21 -6.55
N VAL A 60 1.31 6.11 -6.11
CA VAL A 60 1.10 6.45 -4.71
C VAL A 60 0.24 5.38 -4.04
N VAL A 61 0.78 4.83 -2.95
CA VAL A 61 0.05 3.96 -2.04
C VAL A 61 -0.01 4.63 -0.66
N PRO A 62 -1.19 4.95 -0.10
CA PRO A 62 -1.30 5.54 1.23
C PRO A 62 -0.59 4.70 2.30
N GLU A 63 0.24 5.33 3.13
CA GLU A 63 0.91 4.63 4.23
C GLU A 63 -0.10 4.30 5.33
N ARG A 64 -0.16 3.04 5.76
CA ARG A 64 -1.05 2.61 6.83
C ARG A 64 -0.47 2.97 8.20
N ASN A 65 -1.32 3.40 9.12
CA ASN A 65 -0.98 3.47 10.54
C ASN A 65 -1.31 2.15 11.25
N ASN A 66 -2.42 1.52 10.85
CA ASN A 66 -2.83 0.19 11.28
C ASN A 66 -3.75 -0.44 10.20
N LEU A 67 -4.41 -1.56 10.52
CA LEU A 67 -5.30 -2.25 9.58
C LEU A 67 -6.49 -1.41 9.08
N PHE A 68 -6.88 -0.37 9.82
CA PHE A 68 -8.09 0.41 9.56
C PHE A 68 -7.85 1.90 9.27
N SER A 69 -6.61 2.39 9.39
CA SER A 69 -6.29 3.81 9.26
C SER A 69 -5.00 4.06 8.48
N TYR A 70 -4.95 5.25 7.87
CA TYR A 70 -3.87 5.71 7.01
C TYR A 70 -3.30 7.01 7.54
N LYS A 71 -2.01 7.24 7.30
CA LYS A 71 -1.34 8.49 7.61
C LYS A 71 -1.69 9.51 6.54
N ALA A 72 -2.17 10.68 6.95
CA ALA A 72 -2.62 11.71 6.01
C ALA A 72 -1.48 12.31 5.17
N ASP A 73 -0.28 12.41 5.74
CA ASP A 73 0.86 13.12 5.15
C ASP A 73 1.97 12.17 4.67
N ARG A 74 1.68 10.87 4.58
CA ARG A 74 2.67 9.88 4.18
C ARG A 74 2.12 8.90 3.18
N PHE A 75 2.98 8.54 2.25
CA PHE A 75 2.68 7.57 1.21
C PHE A 75 3.89 6.69 0.92
N GLN A 76 3.63 5.59 0.26
CA GLN A 76 4.61 4.62 -0.17
C GLN A 76 4.65 4.58 -1.69
N ILE A 77 5.83 4.31 -2.23
CA ILE A 77 6.07 4.02 -3.64
C ILE A 77 7.03 2.84 -3.76
N GLN A 78 7.02 2.16 -4.90
CA GLN A 78 8.13 1.26 -5.24
C GLN A 78 9.36 2.09 -5.57
N GLU A 79 10.55 1.63 -5.17
CA GLU A 79 11.82 2.35 -5.37
C GLU A 79 12.08 2.72 -6.83
N LYS A 80 11.65 1.87 -7.78
CA LYS A 80 11.76 2.13 -9.22
C LYS A 80 11.04 3.41 -9.70
N TYR A 81 10.08 3.92 -8.93
CA TYR A 81 9.35 5.16 -9.22
C TYR A 81 9.96 6.40 -8.57
N ARG A 82 11.06 6.26 -7.82
CA ARG A 82 11.75 7.39 -7.18
C ARG A 82 12.18 8.46 -8.19
N SER A 83 12.70 8.04 -9.34
CA SER A 83 13.10 8.96 -10.41
C SER A 83 11.93 9.77 -10.96
N ILE A 84 10.72 9.19 -11.00
CA ILE A 84 9.50 9.90 -11.40
C ILE A 84 9.17 10.99 -10.39
N LEU A 85 9.20 10.70 -9.08
CA LEU A 85 8.96 11.72 -8.06
C LEU A 85 9.96 12.88 -8.18
N LEU A 86 11.25 12.58 -8.36
CA LEU A 86 12.28 13.60 -8.55
C LEU A 86 12.05 14.44 -9.80
N ALA A 87 11.65 13.83 -10.92
CA ALA A 87 11.32 14.53 -12.16
C ALA A 87 10.08 15.44 -12.02
N LEU A 88 9.18 15.14 -11.08
CA LEU A 88 8.04 15.97 -10.73
C LEU A 88 8.40 17.09 -9.72
N GLY A 89 9.68 17.25 -9.37
CA GLY A 89 10.13 18.23 -8.37
C GLY A 89 9.83 17.82 -6.92
N LEU A 90 9.40 16.57 -6.69
CA LEU A 90 9.06 16.08 -5.36
C LEU A 90 10.30 15.56 -4.66
N HIS A 91 11.00 16.46 -3.96
CA HIS A 91 12.16 16.16 -3.11
C HIS A 91 11.77 15.60 -1.74
N ASN A 92 10.66 14.88 -1.68
CA ASN A 92 10.08 14.36 -0.44
C ASN A 92 11.10 13.51 0.32
N ALA A 93 11.09 13.64 1.66
CA ALA A 93 11.92 12.81 2.52
C ALA A 93 11.43 11.35 2.45
N CYS A 94 12.00 10.58 1.52
CA CYS A 94 11.72 9.17 1.34
C CYS A 94 12.77 8.31 2.04
N ARG A 95 12.31 7.32 2.82
CA ARG A 95 13.14 6.30 3.46
C ARG A 95 12.82 4.92 2.90
N ASN A 96 13.84 4.07 2.78
CA ASN A 96 13.64 2.68 2.39
C ASN A 96 12.91 1.92 3.51
N LEU A 97 12.03 1.00 3.13
CA LEU A 97 11.32 0.09 4.03
C LEU A 97 12.03 -1.27 4.03
N ASP A 98 11.90 -2.07 5.10
CA ASP A 98 12.49 -3.42 5.15
C ASP A 98 11.81 -4.31 4.11
N PRO A 99 12.52 -4.80 3.07
CA PRO A 99 11.92 -5.65 2.05
C PRO A 99 11.27 -6.93 2.61
N ARG A 100 11.68 -7.40 3.79
CA ARG A 100 11.11 -8.59 4.45
C ARG A 100 9.64 -8.38 4.82
N GLU A 101 9.23 -7.15 5.15
CA GLU A 101 7.83 -6.81 5.44
C GLU A 101 6.97 -6.64 4.17
N TYR A 102 7.61 -6.53 3.00
CA TYR A 102 6.99 -6.21 1.71
C TYR A 102 7.22 -7.31 0.66
N SER A 103 7.23 -8.57 1.08
CA SER A 103 7.37 -9.72 0.17
C SER A 103 8.61 -9.64 -0.74
N GLY A 104 9.72 -9.11 -0.22
CA GLY A 104 10.98 -8.92 -0.96
C GLY A 104 11.01 -7.72 -1.91
N GLN A 105 9.91 -6.96 -2.01
CA GLN A 105 9.85 -5.79 -2.88
C GLN A 105 10.52 -4.57 -2.22
N GLN A 106 11.23 -3.78 -3.02
CA GLN A 106 11.83 -2.53 -2.59
C GLN A 106 10.80 -1.40 -2.59
N TRP A 107 10.32 -1.06 -1.39
CA TRP A 107 9.39 0.05 -1.16
C TRP A 107 10.06 1.18 -0.40
N MET A 108 9.60 2.39 -0.66
CA MET A 108 10.01 3.60 0.04
C MET A 108 8.78 4.25 0.68
N SER A 109 8.95 4.80 1.88
CA SER A 109 7.96 5.64 2.57
C SER A 109 8.39 7.10 2.49
N CYS A 110 7.52 7.95 1.95
CA CYS A 110 7.75 9.36 1.69
C CYS A 110 6.80 10.23 2.52
N SER A 111 7.29 11.39 2.96
CA SER A 111 6.50 12.43 3.64
C SER A 111 6.13 13.55 2.68
N ILE A 112 4.92 14.08 2.81
CA ILE A 112 4.47 15.31 2.17
C ILE A 112 4.91 16.45 3.10
N ASN A 113 5.97 17.18 2.74
CA ASN A 113 6.40 18.38 3.47
C ASN A 113 5.69 19.62 2.94
#